data_AF-A0A6F8PKA0-F1
#
_entry.id   AF-A0A6F8PKA0-F1
#
_cell.length_a   1.000
_cell.length_b   1.000
_cell.length_c   1.000
_cell.angle_alpha   90.00
_cell.angle_beta   90.00
_cell.angle_gamma   90.00
#
_symmetry.space_group_name_H-M   'P 1'
#
loop_
_entity.id
_entity.type
_entity.pdbx_description
1 polymer ?
#
loop_
_entity_poly.entity_id
_entity_poly.type
_entity_poly.pdbx_seq_one_letter_code
_entity_poly.pdbx_strand_id
1 'polypeptide(L)' 'MKTQEYYVECDEIGYCVVGSKGTVATFEMIDDAYNAMREFQTKSFPENWQKVPPAIRHAKQQYYGSAA' A
#
# COMPACT_ATOMS: atom_id res chain seq x y z
N MET A 1 -6.93 -12.43 11.55
CA MET A 1 -6.05 -12.50 10.36
C MET A 1 -6.66 -11.59 9.31
N LYS A 2 -6.11 -10.39 9.09
CA LYS A 2 -6.64 -9.48 8.05
C LYS A 2 -5.89 -9.78 6.75
N THR A 3 -6.56 -10.48 5.85
CA THR A 3 -6.14 -10.63 4.45
C THR A 3 -6.14 -9.24 3.81
N GLN A 4 -4.97 -8.61 3.72
CA GLN A 4 -4.81 -7.39 2.94
C GLN A 4 -4.64 -7.80 1.46
N GLU A 5 -5.77 -8.00 0.79
CA GLU A 5 -5.84 -8.35 -0.61
C GLU A 5 -5.68 -7.08 -1.45
N TYR A 6 -4.44 -6.66 -1.66
CA TYR A 6 -4.10 -5.69 -2.72
C TYR A 6 -4.20 -6.41 -4.07
N TYR A 7 -4.88 -5.80 -5.04
CA TYR A 7 -5.02 -6.30 -6.41
C TYR A 7 -4.76 -5.19 -7.43
N VAL A 8 -4.52 -5.56 -8.69
CA VAL A 8 -4.31 -4.61 -9.79
C VAL A 8 -5.59 -4.55 -10.63
N GLU A 9 -6.10 -3.34 -10.85
CA GLU A 9 -7.14 -3.05 -11.83
C GLU A 9 -6.54 -2.34 -13.04
N CYS A 10 -7.11 -2.56 -14.22
CA CYS A 10 -6.76 -1.83 -15.42
C CYS A 10 -7.84 -0.76 -15.66
N ASP A 11 -7.40 0.48 -15.80
CA ASP A 11 -8.25 1.64 -16.09
C ASP A 11 -7.91 2.20 -17.49
N GLU A 12 -8.63 3.24 -17.96
CA GLU A 12 -8.43 3.84 -19.28
C GLU A 12 -7.04 4.50 -19.43
N ILE A 13 -6.37 4.76 -18.32
CA ILE A 13 -5.12 5.52 -18.21
C ILE A 13 -3.93 4.66 -17.75
N GLY A 14 -4.13 3.38 -17.41
CA GLY A 14 -3.07 2.49 -16.95
C GLY A 14 -3.52 1.44 -15.93
N TYR A 15 -2.62 1.10 -15.00
CA TYR A 15 -2.80 0.04 -14.00
C TYR A 15 -2.81 0.60 -12.58
N CYS A 16 -3.89 0.32 -11.85
CA CYS A 16 -4.15 0.83 -10.52
C CYS A 16 -3.97 -0.28 -9.48
N VAL A 17 -3.13 -0.09 -8.47
CA VAL A 17 -3.06 -0.99 -7.31
C VAL A 17 -4.12 -0.55 -6.31
N VAL A 18 -5.11 -1.41 -6.09
CA VAL A 18 -6.26 -1.16 -5.24
C VAL A 18 -6.14 -1.97 -3.96
N GLY A 19 -6.33 -1.30 -2.83
CA GLY A 19 -6.39 -1.90 -1.50
C GLY A 19 -7.78 -1.79 -0.89
N SER A 20 -7.93 -2.25 0.35
CA SER A 20 -9.22 -2.26 1.06
C SER A 20 -9.85 -0.88 1.31
N LYS A 21 -9.07 0.21 1.14
CA LYS A 21 -9.53 1.60 1.28
C LYS A 21 -9.62 2.36 -0.06
N GLY A 22 -9.42 1.66 -1.18
CA GLY A 22 -9.41 2.24 -2.54
C GLY A 22 -8.02 2.21 -3.19
N THR A 23 -7.87 2.96 -4.28
CA THR A 23 -6.64 3.04 -5.08
C THR A 23 -5.49 3.61 -4.26
N VAL A 24 -4.40 2.85 -4.20
CA VAL A 24 -3.21 3.17 -3.40
C VAL A 24 -2.09 3.72 -4.29
N ALA A 25 -2.01 3.25 -5.53
CA ALA A 25 -1.03 3.69 -6.51
C ALA A 25 -1.54 3.46 -7.94
N THR A 26 -1.06 4.25 -8.89
CA THR A 26 -1.35 4.11 -10.32
C THR A 26 -0.04 4.10 -11.11
N PHE A 27 0.05 3.26 -12.12
CA PHE A 27 1.22 3.04 -12.94
C PHE A 27 0.83 2.96 -14.40
N GLU A 28 1.69 3.43 -15.29
CA GLU A 28 1.46 3.31 -16.74
C GLU A 28 1.74 1.87 -17.23
N MET A 29 2.68 1.17 -16.58
CA MET A 29 3.09 -0.18 -16.93
C MET A 29 2.58 -1.23 -15.93
N ILE A 30 2.17 -2.39 -16.45
CA ILE A 30 1.62 -3.50 -15.66
C ILE A 30 2.66 -4.12 -14.72
N ASP A 31 3.91 -4.22 -15.17
CA ASP A 31 5.00 -4.78 -14.38
C ASP A 31 5.26 -3.97 -13.11
N ASP A 32 5.20 -2.64 -13.21
CA ASP A 32 5.35 -1.73 -12.07
C ASP A 32 4.19 -1.89 -11.08
N ALA A 33 2.95 -2.02 -11.59
CA ALA A 33 1.78 -2.23 -10.75
C ALA A 33 1.84 -3.56 -9.99
N TYR A 34 2.25 -4.65 -10.64
CA TYR A 34 2.42 -5.95 -9.97
C TYR A 34 3.60 -5.95 -8.99
N ASN A 35 4.71 -5.29 -9.34
CA ASN A 35 5.83 -5.16 -8.43
C ASN A 35 5.42 -4.39 -7.16
N ALA A 36 4.72 -3.27 -7.32
CA ALA A 36 4.17 -2.50 -6.21
C ALA A 36 3.15 -3.30 -5.38
N MET A 37 2.20 -4.00 -6.02
CA MET A 37 1.26 -4.90 -5.33
C MET A 37 1.98 -5.94 -4.49
N ARG A 38 3.01 -6.58 -5.05
CA ARG A 38 3.83 -7.58 -4.35
C ARG A 38 4.57 -6.94 -3.17
N GLU A 39 5.12 -5.74 -3.33
CA GLU A 39 5.73 -5.01 -2.23
C GLU A 39 4.72 -4.66 -1.14
N PHE A 40 3.48 -4.27 -1.47
CA PHE A 40 2.44 -4.01 -0.47
C PHE A 40 1.99 -5.27 0.27
N GLN A 41 1.96 -6.42 -0.40
CA GLN A 41 1.63 -7.70 0.22
C GLN A 41 2.77 -8.26 1.07
N THR A 42 4.02 -8.04 0.68
CA THR A 42 5.19 -8.60 1.36
C THR A 42 5.76 -7.69 2.44
N LYS A 43 5.69 -6.37 2.26
CA LYS A 43 6.10 -5.41 3.30
C LYS A 43 5.03 -5.35 4.37
N SER A 44 5.34 -5.95 5.52
CA SER A 44 4.68 -5.61 6.78
C SER A 44 5.06 -4.17 7.13
N PHE A 45 4.30 -3.20 6.63
CA PHE A 45 4.55 -1.81 6.92
C PHE A 45 4.29 -1.51 8.41
N PRO A 46 5.22 -0.82 9.09
CA PRO A 46 6.63 -0.59 8.79
C PRO A 46 7.54 -1.56 9.56
N GLU A 47 8.36 -2.31 8.83
CA GLU A 47 9.46 -3.17 9.32
C GLU A 47 10.50 -2.42 10.19
N ASN A 48 10.42 -1.09 10.26
CA ASN A 48 11.33 -0.25 11.02
C ASN A 48 10.62 0.97 11.65
N TRP A 49 9.61 0.72 12.49
CA TRP A 49 9.00 1.75 13.36
C TRP A 49 10.06 2.63 14.06
N GLN A 50 11.22 2.05 14.41
CA GLN A 50 12.31 2.74 15.08
C GLN A 50 13.02 3.79 14.21
N LYS A 51 13.08 3.61 12.88
CA LYS A 51 13.72 4.57 11.96
C LYS A 51 12.79 5.70 11.48
N VAL A 52 11.48 5.56 11.69
CA VAL A 52 10.53 6.63 11.36
C VAL A 52 10.67 7.73 12.43
N PRO A 53 10.90 9.00 12.06
CA PRO A 53 10.93 10.10 13.02
C PRO A 53 9.61 10.19 13.82
N PRO A 54 9.65 10.57 15.11
CA PRO A 54 8.44 10.61 15.96
C PRO A 54 7.28 11.40 15.36
N ALA A 55 7.58 12.52 14.68
CA ALA A 55 6.59 13.35 14.01
C ALA A 55 5.83 12.62 12.88
N ILE A 56 6.51 11.72 12.17
CA ILE A 56 5.93 10.95 11.05
C ILE A 56 5.30 9.65 11.55
N ARG A 57 5.69 9.16 12.73
CA ARG A 57 5.07 7.97 13.36
C ARG A 57 3.59 8.19 13.64
N HIS A 58 3.21 9.34 14.16
CA HIS A 58 1.79 9.64 14.45
C HIS A 58 0.95 9.61 13.17
N ALA A 59 1.40 10.29 12.11
CA ALA A 59 0.69 10.27 10.83
C ALA A 59 0.60 8.86 10.25
N LYS A 60 1.70 8.10 10.25
CA LYS A 60 1.69 6.70 9.79
C LYS A 60 0.79 5.82 10.67
N GLN A 61 0.82 5.97 12.00
CA GLN A 61 -0.08 5.22 12.89
C GLN A 61 -1.55 5.56 12.65
N GLN A 62 -1.90 6.78 12.30
CA GLN A 62 -3.29 7.12 11.99
C GLN A 62 -3.74 6.52 10.64
N TYR A 63 -2.89 6.60 9.62
CA TYR A 63 -3.22 6.07 8.29
C TYR A 63 -3.23 4.53 8.25
N TYR A 64 -2.26 3.88 8.92
CA TYR A 64 -2.09 2.42 8.92
C TYR A 64 -2.75 1.73 10.13
N GLY A 65 -2.85 2.39 11.29
CA GLY A 65 -3.44 1.84 12.52
C GLY A 65 -4.95 1.94 12.60
N SER A 66 -5.59 2.76 11.74
CA SER A 66 -7.06 2.74 11.57
C SER A 66 -7.47 1.62 10.60
N ALA A 67 -7.04 0.40 10.90
CA ALA A 67 -7.69 -0.83 10.50
C ALA A 67 -8.12 -1.52 11.81
N ALA A 68 -9.07 -0.90 12.53
CA ALA A 68 -9.93 -1.63 13.46
C ALA A 68 -10.84 -2.57 12.66
#